data_AF-A0A2V2RR28-F1
#
_entry.id   AF-A0A2V2RR28-F1
#
_cell.length_a   1.000
_cell.length_b   1.000
_cell.length_c   1.000
_cell.angle_alpha   90.00
_cell.angle_beta   90.00
_cell.angle_gamma   90.00
#
_symmetry.space_group_name_H-M   'P 1'
#
loop_
_entity.id
_entity.type
_entity.pdbx_description
1 polymer ?
#
loop_
_entity_poly.entity_id
_entity_poly.type
_entity_poly.pdbx_seq_one_letter_code
_entity_poly.pdbx_strand_id
1 'polypeptide(L)'
;MFRKCLLFAGLLIAVCALVYAAAASLDGKTFEGKTGEKGKTEAHDDSLMFADGKFHSSACDQYGFTPVAYKASQKNGVTTFTAEASSEKEGKINWKGTIKGDDCDATLVWKKAGQKDVEYWFKGSVKK
;
A
#
# COMPACT_ATOMS: atom_id res chain seq x y z
N MET A 1 -47.29 38.73 39.09
CA MET A 1 -46.09 38.88 38.22
C MET A 1 -45.26 37.60 38.32
N PHE A 2 -45.33 36.74 37.31
CA PHE A 2 -44.64 35.44 37.26
C PHE A 2 -43.14 35.62 36.92
N ARG A 3 -42.25 35.00 37.70
CA ARG A 3 -40.80 34.98 37.44
C ARG A 3 -40.39 33.65 36.80
N LYS A 4 -39.60 33.80 35.74
CA LYS A 4 -39.27 32.88 34.66
C LYS A 4 -38.62 31.55 35.09
N CYS A 5 -39.14 30.50 34.47
CA CYS A 5 -38.50 29.21 34.21
C CYS A 5 -37.18 29.43 33.45
N LEU A 6 -36.05 28.88 33.93
CA LEU A 6 -34.84 28.69 33.13
C LEU A 6 -34.58 27.19 33.00
N LEU A 7 -34.84 26.67 31.79
CA LEU A 7 -34.48 25.33 31.36
C LEU A 7 -33.00 25.37 30.93
N PHE A 8 -32.18 24.51 31.53
CA PHE A 8 -30.81 24.25 31.06
C PHE A 8 -30.88 23.42 29.77
N ALA A 9 -30.54 24.03 28.63
CA ALA A 9 -30.33 23.32 27.38
C ALA A 9 -28.92 22.71 27.37
N GLY A 10 -28.82 21.40 27.55
CA GLY A 10 -27.57 20.65 27.40
C GLY A 10 -27.15 20.58 25.93
N LEU A 11 -26.04 21.21 25.57
CA LEU A 11 -25.43 21.14 24.25
C LEU A 11 -24.64 19.82 24.13
N LEU A 12 -25.19 18.85 23.40
CA LEU A 12 -24.48 17.66 22.93
C LEU A 12 -23.48 18.08 21.85
N ILE A 13 -22.20 18.20 22.22
CA ILE A 13 -21.11 18.35 21.25
C ILE A 13 -20.86 16.97 20.62
N ALA A 14 -21.42 16.75 19.42
CA ALA A 14 -21.07 15.61 18.59
C ALA A 14 -19.64 15.80 18.08
N VAL A 15 -18.67 15.12 18.71
CA VAL A 15 -17.28 15.08 18.24
C VAL A 15 -17.24 14.21 16.99
N CYS A 16 -17.27 14.86 15.82
CA CYS A 16 -16.99 14.21 14.54
C CYS A 16 -15.46 13.97 14.47
N ALA A 17 -15.02 12.75 14.77
CA ALA A 17 -13.62 12.37 14.61
C ALA A 17 -13.28 12.32 13.11
N LEU A 18 -12.64 13.36 12.59
CA LEU A 18 -12.02 13.35 11.28
C LEU A 18 -10.81 12.40 11.32
N VAL A 19 -10.99 11.19 10.79
CA VAL A 19 -9.89 10.22 10.67
C VAL A 19 -8.98 10.66 9.51
N TYR A 20 -7.94 11.43 9.84
CA TYR A 20 -6.92 11.87 8.89
C TYR A 20 -5.95 10.72 8.61
N ALA A 21 -5.71 10.40 7.34
CA ALA A 21 -4.65 9.45 6.97
C ALA A 21 -3.31 10.18 7.04
N ALA A 22 -2.44 9.79 7.98
CA ALA A 22 -1.11 10.36 8.11
C ALA A 22 -0.16 9.72 7.09
N ALA A 23 0.77 10.50 6.54
CA ALA A 23 1.88 9.94 5.77
C ALA A 23 2.65 8.95 6.67
N ALA A 24 2.95 7.77 6.15
CA ALA A 24 3.65 6.72 6.88
C ALA A 24 4.94 6.37 6.14
N SER A 25 6.07 6.35 6.85
CA SER A 25 7.31 5.84 6.26
C SER A 25 7.35 4.32 6.36
N LEU A 26 7.79 3.69 5.26
CA LEU A 26 8.13 2.27 5.19
C LEU A 26 9.64 2.06 5.07
N ASP A 27 10.44 3.13 5.04
CA ASP A 27 11.88 3.04 4.84
C ASP A 27 12.56 2.14 5.88
N GLY A 28 13.52 1.34 5.40
CA GLY A 28 14.22 0.32 6.19
C GLY A 28 13.46 -1.00 6.30
N LYS A 29 12.22 -1.09 5.81
CA LYS A 29 11.48 -2.37 5.79
C LYS A 29 11.76 -3.15 4.52
N THR A 30 11.93 -4.45 4.69
CA THR A 30 11.92 -5.44 3.60
C THR A 30 10.88 -6.49 3.95
N PHE A 31 10.03 -6.85 2.99
CA PHE A 31 9.08 -7.95 3.12
C PHE A 31 9.49 -9.06 2.18
N GLU A 32 9.76 -10.25 2.74
CA GLU A 32 10.08 -11.45 1.96
C GLU A 32 8.82 -12.30 1.82
N GLY A 33 8.57 -12.80 0.61
CA GLY A 33 7.34 -13.51 0.32
C GLY A 33 7.29 -14.14 -1.06
N LYS A 34 6.08 -14.52 -1.44
CA LYS A 34 5.79 -15.10 -2.75
C LYS A 34 4.93 -14.15 -3.58
N THR A 35 5.18 -14.14 -4.88
CA THR A 35 4.36 -13.47 -5.89
C THR A 35 3.92 -14.45 -6.97
N GLY A 36 2.71 -14.27 -7.51
CA GLY A 36 2.17 -15.13 -8.55
C GLY A 36 1.10 -14.43 -9.40
N GLU A 37 0.93 -14.88 -10.64
CA GLU A 37 -0.09 -14.33 -11.52
C GLU A 37 -1.48 -14.74 -11.01
N LYS A 38 -2.43 -13.80 -11.02
CA LYS A 38 -3.79 -14.03 -10.55
C LYS A 38 -4.47 -15.10 -11.40
N GLY A 39 -5.01 -16.12 -10.74
CA GLY A 39 -5.69 -17.25 -11.39
C GLY A 39 -4.76 -18.39 -11.81
N LYS A 40 -3.45 -18.26 -11.56
CA LYS A 40 -2.44 -19.30 -11.80
C LYS A 40 -1.94 -19.89 -10.48
N THR A 41 -1.35 -21.07 -10.54
CA THR A 41 -0.84 -21.80 -9.37
C THR A 41 0.63 -21.54 -9.10
N GLU A 42 1.37 -21.07 -10.12
CA GLU A 42 2.78 -20.78 -10.03
C GLU A 42 3.04 -19.55 -9.15
N ALA A 43 4.03 -19.67 -8.27
CA ALA A 43 4.50 -18.57 -7.45
C ALA A 43 6.03 -18.58 -7.37
N HIS A 44 6.63 -17.39 -7.25
CA HIS A 44 8.06 -17.16 -7.19
C HIS A 44 8.40 -16.31 -5.97
N ASP A 45 9.64 -16.41 -5.50
CA ASP A 45 10.12 -15.55 -4.43
C ASP A 45 10.21 -14.10 -4.90
N ASP A 46 9.85 -13.18 -4.02
CA ASP A 46 10.08 -11.75 -4.18
C ASP A 46 10.39 -11.10 -2.82
N SER A 47 11.13 -10.00 -2.88
CA SER A 47 11.45 -9.11 -1.78
C SER A 47 10.96 -7.71 -2.13
N LEU A 48 10.02 -7.21 -1.34
CA LEU A 48 9.55 -5.83 -1.44
C LEU A 48 10.34 -4.96 -0.46
N MET A 49 11.22 -4.11 -1.00
CA MET A 49 12.17 -3.31 -0.24
C MET A 49 11.77 -1.83 -0.28
N PHE A 50 11.84 -1.18 0.87
CA PHE A 50 11.57 0.25 1.03
C PHE A 50 12.81 0.94 1.60
N ALA A 51 13.37 1.88 0.87
CA ALA A 51 14.57 2.62 1.28
C ALA A 51 14.60 4.01 0.61
N ASP A 52 14.97 5.03 1.37
CA ASP A 52 15.13 6.42 0.89
C ASP A 52 13.91 6.94 0.09
N GLY A 53 12.71 6.67 0.60
CA GLY A 53 11.45 7.03 -0.07
C GLY A 53 11.16 6.25 -1.36
N LYS A 54 11.92 5.18 -1.65
CA LYS A 54 11.76 4.33 -2.82
C LYS A 54 11.29 2.93 -2.47
N PHE A 55 10.51 2.35 -3.38
CA PHE A 55 10.05 0.98 -3.40
C PHE A 55 10.79 0.21 -4.50
N HIS A 56 11.16 -1.03 -4.18
CA HIS A 56 11.80 -1.96 -5.11
C HIS A 56 11.25 -3.38 -4.95
N SER A 57 11.11 -4.12 -6.06
CA SER A 57 10.72 -5.54 -6.10
C SER A 57 11.83 -6.31 -6.81
N SER A 58 12.44 -7.27 -6.10
CA SER A 58 13.55 -8.07 -6.62
C SER A 58 13.16 -8.95 -7.82
N ALA A 59 11.92 -9.47 -7.84
CA ALA A 59 11.44 -10.28 -8.95
C ALA A 59 11.31 -9.47 -10.25
N CYS A 60 11.21 -8.14 -10.13
CA CYS A 60 11.11 -7.21 -11.25
C CYS A 60 12.48 -6.80 -11.84
N ASP A 61 13.60 -7.13 -11.19
CA ASP A 61 14.95 -6.75 -11.63
C ASP A 61 15.28 -7.30 -13.02
N GLN A 62 14.96 -8.58 -13.27
CA GLN A 62 15.19 -9.24 -14.56
C GLN A 62 14.44 -8.60 -15.74
N TYR A 63 13.42 -7.79 -15.43
CA TYR A 63 12.55 -7.09 -16.38
C TYR A 63 12.93 -5.60 -16.54
N GLY A 64 14.00 -5.16 -15.88
CA GLY A 64 14.53 -3.80 -15.99
C GLY A 64 13.73 -2.74 -15.24
N PHE A 65 12.86 -3.13 -14.30
CA PHE A 65 12.21 -2.17 -13.41
C PHE A 65 13.18 -1.79 -12.28
N THR A 66 13.44 -0.50 -12.13
CA THR A 66 14.33 0.04 -11.11
C THR A 66 13.55 0.57 -9.89
N PRO A 67 14.21 0.84 -8.75
CA PRO A 67 13.57 1.46 -7.59
C PRO A 67 12.86 2.79 -7.95
N VAL A 68 11.65 2.97 -7.45
CA VAL A 68 10.78 4.13 -7.73
C VAL A 68 10.21 4.75 -6.48
N ALA A 69 9.82 6.03 -6.51
CA ALA A 69 9.16 6.66 -5.37
C ALA A 69 7.87 5.93 -4.98
N TYR A 70 7.66 5.75 -3.69
CA TYR A 70 6.38 5.24 -3.16
C TYR A 70 5.61 6.34 -2.42
N LYS A 71 4.31 6.12 -2.29
CA LYS A 71 3.46 6.85 -1.35
C LYS A 71 2.93 5.85 -0.34
N ALA A 72 2.92 6.23 0.93
CA ALA A 72 2.30 5.41 1.95
C ALA A 72 1.50 6.27 2.94
N SER A 73 0.42 5.68 3.45
CA SER A 73 -0.48 6.31 4.42
C SER A 73 -0.90 5.30 5.47
N GLN A 74 -1.08 5.75 6.71
CA GLN A 74 -1.57 4.90 7.78
C GLN A 74 -2.94 5.35 8.26
N LYS A 75 -3.83 4.37 8.47
CA LYS A 75 -5.16 4.56 9.05
C LYS A 75 -5.54 3.34 9.87
N ASN A 76 -5.94 3.54 11.13
CA ASN A 76 -6.42 2.50 12.02
C ASN A 76 -5.45 1.30 12.15
N GLY A 77 -4.14 1.56 12.28
CA GLY A 77 -3.11 0.51 12.40
C GLY A 77 -2.80 -0.25 11.11
N VAL A 78 -3.39 0.16 9.98
CA VAL A 78 -3.13 -0.40 8.66
C VAL A 78 -2.38 0.62 7.82
N THR A 79 -1.21 0.24 7.31
CA THR A 79 -0.46 1.07 6.35
C THR A 79 -0.78 0.61 4.95
N THR A 80 -1.09 1.53 4.04
CA THR A 80 -1.22 1.26 2.61
C THR A 80 -0.10 1.94 1.85
N PHE A 81 0.34 1.34 0.74
CA PHE A 81 1.31 1.97 -0.15
C PHE A 81 0.93 1.82 -1.62
N THR A 82 1.46 2.72 -2.45
CA THR A 82 1.41 2.64 -3.91
C THR A 82 2.76 3.03 -4.51
N ALA A 83 3.08 2.44 -5.66
CA ALA A 83 4.26 2.77 -6.46
C ALA A 83 3.96 2.54 -7.95
N GLU A 84 4.57 3.33 -8.83
CA GLU A 84 4.51 3.13 -10.29
C GLU A 84 5.93 2.96 -10.82
N ALA A 85 6.22 1.78 -11.35
CA ALA A 85 7.49 1.47 -12.00
C ALA A 85 7.31 1.43 -13.51
N SER A 86 8.35 1.81 -14.25
CA SER A 86 8.38 1.73 -15.71
C SER A 86 9.67 1.06 -16.17
N SER A 87 9.57 0.31 -17.26
CA SER A 87 10.65 -0.33 -17.99
C SER A 87 10.47 0.00 -19.47
N GLU A 88 11.56 0.33 -20.17
CA GLU A 88 11.49 0.68 -21.59
C GLU A 88 10.92 -0.47 -22.44
N LYS A 89 11.26 -1.72 -22.07
CA LYS A 89 10.85 -2.92 -22.80
C LYS A 89 9.58 -3.54 -22.25
N GLU A 90 9.38 -3.45 -20.94
CA GLU A 90 8.31 -4.16 -20.26
C GLU A 90 7.12 -3.26 -19.92
N GLY A 91 7.15 -1.97 -20.21
CA GLY A 91 6.01 -1.09 -19.99
C GLY A 91 5.91 -0.62 -18.53
N LYS A 92 4.73 -0.70 -17.92
CA LYS A 92 4.45 -0.12 -16.60
C LYS A 92 3.91 -1.14 -15.61
N ILE A 93 4.29 -0.99 -14.35
CA ILE A 93 3.71 -1.72 -13.23
C ILE A 93 3.15 -0.73 -12.22
N ASN A 94 1.88 -0.94 -11.84
CA ASN A 94 1.23 -0.19 -10.76
C ASN A 94 1.05 -1.11 -9.54
N TRP A 95 1.76 -0.80 -8.47
CA TRP A 95 1.68 -1.51 -7.19
C TRP A 95 0.67 -0.87 -6.25
N LYS A 96 -0.03 -1.72 -5.49
CA LYS A 96 -0.81 -1.35 -4.32
C LYS A 96 -0.60 -2.40 -3.24
N GLY A 97 -0.33 -1.99 -2.01
CA GLY A 97 -0.20 -2.94 -0.91
C GLY A 97 -0.76 -2.44 0.39
N THR A 98 -0.99 -3.39 1.28
CA THR A 98 -1.50 -3.21 2.64
C THR A 98 -0.57 -3.94 3.60
N ILE A 99 -0.20 -3.26 4.67
CA ILE A 99 0.66 -3.77 5.73
C ILE A 99 -0.12 -3.75 7.05
N LYS A 100 -0.16 -4.89 7.73
CA LYS A 100 -0.81 -5.08 9.02
C LYS A 100 0.15 -5.80 9.96
N GLY A 101 0.68 -5.08 10.95
CA GLY A 101 1.78 -5.59 11.76
C GLY A 101 2.99 -5.87 10.87
N ASP A 102 3.43 -7.12 10.87
CA ASP A 102 4.58 -7.59 10.07
C ASP A 102 4.17 -8.14 8.70
N ASP A 103 2.87 -8.31 8.43
CA ASP A 103 2.40 -8.93 7.18
C ASP A 103 2.16 -7.88 6.09
N CYS A 104 2.52 -8.24 4.86
CA CYS A 104 2.29 -7.48 3.65
C CYS A 104 1.47 -8.30 2.64
N ASP A 105 0.32 -7.75 2.23
CA ASP A 105 -0.48 -8.24 1.11
C ASP A 105 -0.53 -7.15 0.05
N ALA A 106 -0.04 -7.46 -1.15
CA ALA A 106 0.07 -6.51 -2.24
C ALA A 106 -0.40 -7.10 -3.57
N THR A 107 -0.75 -6.22 -4.49
CA THR A 107 -1.03 -6.55 -5.87
C THR A 107 -0.30 -5.60 -6.80
N LEU A 108 -0.04 -6.09 -8.01
CA LEU A 108 0.47 -5.27 -9.09
C LEU A 108 -0.35 -5.51 -10.36
N VAL A 109 -0.51 -4.45 -11.14
CA VAL A 109 -1.05 -4.52 -12.50
C VAL A 109 0.07 -4.21 -13.47
N TRP A 110 0.40 -5.16 -14.33
CA TRP A 110 1.40 -5.03 -15.37
C TRP A 110 0.74 -4.66 -16.70
N LYS A 111 1.13 -3.52 -17.26
CA LYS A 111 0.61 -2.96 -18.52
C LYS A 111 1.74 -2.82 -19.53
N LYS A 112 1.58 -3.48 -20.68
CA LYS A 112 2.53 -3.42 -21.79
C LYS A 112 1.77 -3.34 -23.10
N ALA A 113 2.25 -2.52 -24.02
CA ALA A 113 1.59 -2.34 -25.32
C ALA A 113 1.51 -3.68 -26.06
N GLY A 114 0.35 -3.99 -26.63
CA GLY A 114 0.12 -5.23 -27.36
C GLY A 114 -0.23 -6.45 -26.50
N GLN A 115 -0.30 -6.33 -25.18
CA GLN A 115 -0.88 -7.37 -24.31
C GLN A 115 -2.04 -6.83 -23.48
N LYS A 116 -2.87 -7.75 -22.97
CA LYS A 116 -3.86 -7.43 -21.92
C LYS A 116 -3.13 -7.18 -20.60
N ASP A 117 -3.72 -6.34 -19.76
CA ASP A 117 -3.23 -6.12 -18.40
C ASP A 117 -3.15 -7.47 -17.65
N VAL A 118 -2.03 -7.69 -16.95
CA VAL A 118 -1.79 -8.91 -16.15
C VAL A 118 -1.73 -8.51 -14.68
N GLU A 119 -2.49 -9.21 -13.84
CA GLU A 119 -2.53 -8.97 -12.39
C GLU A 119 -1.68 -10.01 -11.66
N TYR A 120 -0.85 -9.56 -10.71
CA TYR A 120 -0.15 -10.45 -9.78
C TYR A 120 -0.52 -10.11 -8.34
N TRP A 121 -0.45 -11.12 -7.48
CA TRP A 121 -0.54 -11.01 -6.03
C TRP A 121 0.85 -11.18 -5.42
N PHE A 122 1.11 -10.52 -4.30
CA PHE A 122 2.25 -10.76 -3.42
C PHE A 122 1.75 -10.95 -1.99
N LYS A 123 2.31 -11.95 -1.30
CA LYS A 123 2.10 -12.16 0.14
C LYS A 123 3.44 -12.45 0.80
N GLY A 124 3.76 -11.68 1.82
CA GLY A 124 5.00 -11.84 2.58
C GLY A 124 4.90 -11.22 3.97
N SER A 125 6.00 -11.35 4.72
CA SER A 125 6.13 -10.76 6.05
C SER A 125 7.48 -10.06 6.18
N VAL A 126 7.62 -9.19 7.17
CA VAL A 126 8.84 -8.43 7.39
C VAL A 126 10.03 -9.39 7.57
N LYS A 127 11.12 -9.10 6.89
CA LYS A 127 12.39 -9.80 7.07
C LYS A 127 12.87 -9.55 8.50
N LYS A 128 13.12 -10.64 9.23
CA LYS A 128 13.66 -10.59 10.61
C LYS A 128 15.18 -10.49 10.61
#